data_AF-A0AA90VM42-F1
#
_entry.id   AF-A0AA90VM42-F1
#
_cell.length_a   1.000
_cell.length_b   1.000
_cell.length_c   1.000
_cell.angle_alpha   90.00
_cell.angle_beta   90.00
_cell.angle_gamma   90.00
#
_symmetry.space_group_name_H-M   'P 1'
#
loop_
_entity.id
_entity.type
_entity.pdbx_description
1 polymer ?
#
loop_
_entity_poly.entity_id
_entity_poly.type
_entity_poly.pdbx_seq_one_letter_code
_entity_poly.pdbx_strand_id
1 'polypeptide(L)' 'MKRIEERYISLLTDFGLKAFRDVKNSIDTALEKGREEGKNSKAIQIAKRMLDAGMDIETVMQITDLPKSKIEELK' A
#
# COMPACT_ATOMS: atom_id res chain seq x y z
N MET A 1 -28.90 40.25 -3.64
CA MET A 1 -27.55 40.03 -3.07
C MET A 1 -27.48 38.71 -2.33
N LYS A 2 -28.21 38.51 -1.22
CA LYS A 2 -28.12 37.28 -0.38
C LYS A 2 -28.14 35.93 -1.13
N ARG A 3 -29.04 35.74 -2.11
CA ARG A 3 -29.16 34.48 -2.87
C ARG A 3 -27.96 34.16 -3.78
N ILE A 4 -27.23 35.18 -4.22
CA ILE A 4 -26.01 35.02 -5.05
C ILE A 4 -24.83 34.66 -4.15
N GLU A 5 -24.72 35.32 -3.00
CA GLU A 5 -23.69 35.04 -1.98
C GLU A 5 -23.82 33.62 -1.44
N GLU A 6 -25.03 33.15 -1.12
CA GLU A 6 -25.30 31.78 -0.68
C GLU A 6 -24.87 30.73 -1.73
N ARG A 7 -25.13 31.00 -3.01
CA ARG A 7 -24.75 30.12 -4.13
C ARG A 7 -23.24 30.08 -4.34
N TYR A 8 -22.57 31.22 -4.15
CA TYR A 8 -21.11 31.34 -4.24
C TYR A 8 -20.40 30.63 -3.08
N ILE A 9 -20.91 30.80 -1.85
CA ILE A 9 -20.42 30.11 -0.66
C ILE A 9 -20.60 28.59 -0.81
N SER A 10 -21.76 28.11 -1.26
CA SER A 10 -22.01 26.68 -1.51
C SER A 10 -21.04 26.11 -2.55
N LEU A 11 -20.83 26.79 -3.67
CA LEU A 11 -19.92 26.32 -4.73
C LEU A 11 -18.46 26.23 -4.24
N LEU A 12 -18.01 27.23 -3.48
CA LEU A 12 -16.67 27.23 -2.87
C LEU A 12 -16.50 26.11 -1.85
N THR A 13 -17.54 25.86 -1.05
CA THR A 13 -17.53 24.80 -0.04
C THR A 13 -17.48 23.42 -0.70
N ASP A 14 -18.29 23.18 -1.72
CA ASP A 14 -18.30 21.90 -2.43
C ASP A 14 -17.00 21.63 -3.18
N PHE A 15 -16.43 22.64 -3.83
CA PHE A 15 -15.14 22.51 -4.52
C PHE A 15 -14.00 22.24 -3.54
N GLY A 16 -13.95 22.98 -2.42
CA GLY A 16 -12.95 22.77 -1.37
C GLY A 16 -13.04 21.39 -0.73
N LEU A 17 -14.26 20.92 -0.43
CA LEU A 17 -14.50 19.57 0.11
C LEU A 17 -14.08 18.47 -0.87
N LYS A 18 -14.33 18.67 -2.17
CA LYS A 18 -13.92 17.73 -3.21
C LYS A 18 -12.40 17.65 -3.30
N ALA A 19 -11.72 18.79 -3.38
CA ALA A 19 -10.25 18.85 -3.44
C ALA A 19 -9.60 18.19 -2.21
N PHE A 20 -10.14 18.43 -1.01
CA PHE A 20 -9.66 17.79 0.22
C PHE A 20 -9.83 16.27 0.17
N ARG A 21 -10.99 15.78 -0.30
CA ARG A 21 -11.25 14.35 -0.45
C ARG A 21 -10.29 13.70 -1.44
N ASP A 22 -10.06 14.33 -2.59
CA ASP A 22 -9.17 13.79 -3.62
C ASP A 22 -7.72 13.69 -3.11
N VAL A 23 -7.23 14.72 -2.41
CA VAL A 23 -5.90 14.69 -1.77
C VAL A 23 -5.82 13.59 -0.72
N LYS A 24 -6.81 13.50 0.17
CA LYS A 24 -6.86 12.46 1.21
C LYS A 24 -6.83 11.06 0.60
N ASN A 25 -7.66 10.81 -0.41
CA ASN A 25 -7.72 9.51 -1.08
C ASN A 25 -6.39 9.15 -1.75
N SER A 26 -5.72 10.13 -2.36
CA SER A 26 -4.40 9.93 -2.97
C SER A 26 -3.35 9.53 -1.93
N ILE A 27 -3.32 10.21 -0.78
CA ILE A 27 -2.40 9.92 0.33
C ILE A 27 -2.70 8.53 0.92
N ASP A 28 -3.96 8.23 1.21
CA ASP A 28 -4.37 6.95 1.79
C ASP A 28 -3.96 5.79 0.85
N THR A 29 -4.19 5.95 -0.45
CA THR A 29 -3.79 4.96 -1.47
C THR A 29 -2.27 4.78 -1.54
N ALA A 30 -1.51 5.87 -1.52
CA ALA A 30 -0.04 5.80 -1.55
C ALA A 30 0.53 5.12 -0.30
N LEU A 31 -0.05 5.42 0.87
CA LEU A 31 0.37 4.82 2.14
C LEU A 31 0.08 3.32 2.19
N GLU A 32 -1.09 2.88 1.72
CA GLU A 32 -1.45 1.47 1.70
C GLU A 32 -0.52 0.67 0.77
N LYS A 33 -0.30 1.17 -0.45
CA LYS A 33 0.64 0.55 -1.40
C LYS A 33 2.05 0.46 -0.80
N GLY A 34 2.54 1.53 -0.20
CA GLY A 34 3.87 1.53 0.44
C GLY A 34 3.96 0.54 1.61
N ARG A 35 2.88 0.32 2.36
CA ARG A 35 2.82 -0.69 3.42
C ARG A 35 2.84 -2.11 2.87
N GLU A 36 2.07 -2.40 1.82
CA GLU A 36 2.06 -3.70 1.17
C GLU A 36 3.42 -4.04 0.52
N GLU A 37 4.00 -3.09 -0.22
CA GLU A 37 5.35 -3.23 -0.80
C GLU A 37 6.40 -3.43 0.30
N GLY A 38 6.30 -2.71 1.42
CA GLY A 38 7.17 -2.88 2.59
C GLY A 38 7.05 -4.25 3.25
N LYS A 39 5.85 -4.81 3.34
CA LYS A 39 5.63 -6.17 3.87
C LYS A 39 6.21 -7.22 2.92
N ASN A 40 5.91 -7.11 1.63
CA ASN A 40 6.38 -8.06 0.61
C ASN A 40 7.91 -8.05 0.50
N SER A 41 8.53 -6.86 0.49
CA SER A 41 10.00 -6.74 0.45
C SER A 41 10.67 -7.34 1.68
N LYS A 42 10.09 -7.18 2.87
CA LYS A 42 10.58 -7.83 4.10
C LYS A 42 10.43 -9.35 4.04
N ALA A 43 9.29 -9.87 3.60
CA ALA A 43 9.07 -11.31 3.44
C ALA A 43 10.11 -11.93 2.49
N ILE A 44 10.36 -11.27 1.35
CA ILE A 44 11.38 -11.69 0.38
C ILE A 44 12.79 -11.69 0.99
N GLN A 45 13.16 -10.63 1.73
CA GLN A 45 14.47 -10.57 2.39
C GLN A 45 14.66 -11.66 3.44
N ILE A 46 13.62 -11.97 4.21
CA ILE A 46 13.64 -13.05 5.19
C ILE A 46 13.80 -14.40 4.49
N ALA A 47 13.01 -14.67 3.45
CA ALA A 47 13.12 -15.90 2.66
C ALA A 47 14.53 -16.09 2.10
N LYS A 48 15.13 -15.03 1.54
CA LYS A 48 16.51 -15.09 1.02
C LYS A 48 17.51 -15.45 2.13
N ARG A 49 17.43 -14.79 3.29
CA ARG A 49 18.30 -15.11 4.43
C ARG A 49 18.12 -16.53 4.95
N MET A 50 16.90 -17.07 4.90
CA MET A 50 16.62 -18.45 5.31
C MET A 50 17.22 -19.46 4.33
N LEU A 51 17.10 -19.20 3.02
CA LEU A 51 17.74 -20.02 2.00
C LEU A 51 19.27 -19.98 2.12
N ASP A 52 19.85 -18.80 2.35
CA ASP A 52 21.30 -18.63 2.59
C ASP A 52 21.76 -19.38 3.86
N ALA A 53 20.89 -19.49 4.86
CA ALA A 53 21.12 -20.28 6.07
C ALA A 53 20.93 -21.80 5.86
N GLY A 54 20.59 -22.25 4.65
CA GLY A 54 20.42 -23.65 4.29
C GLY A 54 19.09 -24.27 4.72
N MET A 55 18.07 -23.46 5.02
CA MET A 55 16.72 -23.98 5.28
C MET A 55 16.08 -24.55 4.01
N ASP A 56 15.26 -25.57 4.16
CA ASP A 56 14.52 -26.16 3.05
C ASP A 56 13.38 -25.24 2.57
N ILE A 57 12.99 -25.40 1.30
CA ILE A 57 12.00 -24.55 0.66
C ILE A 57 10.62 -24.66 1.34
N GLU A 58 10.27 -25.82 1.89
CA GLU A 58 8.97 -26.05 2.52
C GLU A 58 8.85 -25.28 3.85
N THR A 59 9.91 -25.28 4.65
CA THR A 59 10.00 -24.47 5.87
C THR A 59 9.97 -22.97 5.55
N VAL A 60 10.67 -22.53 4.50
CA VAL A 60 10.65 -21.12 4.06
C VAL A 60 9.24 -20.71 3.63
N MET A 61 8.54 -21.57 2.89
CA MET A 61 7.13 -21.34 2.49
C MET A 61 6.23 -21.16 3.72
N GLN A 62 6.34 -22.04 4.72
CA GLN A 62 5.50 -21.99 5.91
C GLN A 62 5.75 -20.76 6.78
N ILE A 63 6.98 -20.25 6.85
CA ILE A 63 7.30 -19.12 7.72
C ILE A 63 7.06 -17.77 7.04
N THR A 64 7.26 -17.69 5.72
CA THR A 64 7.18 -16.42 4.99
C THR A 64 5.85 -16.21 4.26
N ASP A 65 4.97 -17.22 4.27
CA ASP A 65 3.72 -17.28 3.50
C ASP A 65 3.91 -16.98 2.00
N LEU A 66 5.13 -17.17 1.49
CA LEU A 66 5.45 -16.97 0.08
C LEU A 66 5.17 -18.25 -0.72
N PRO A 67 4.64 -18.13 -1.94
CA PRO A 67 4.45 -19.30 -2.80
C PRO A 67 5.80 -19.87 -3.23
N LYS A 68 5.82 -21.18 -3.47
CA LYS A 68 7.02 -21.90 -3.91
C LYS A 68 7.70 -21.25 -5.11
N SER A 69 6.91 -20.84 -6.11
CA SER A 69 7.40 -20.15 -7.31
C SER A 69 8.23 -18.91 -6.97
N LYS A 70 7.77 -18.13 -5.97
CA LYS A 70 8.47 -16.91 -5.58
C LYS A 70 9.77 -17.20 -4.84
N ILE A 71 9.82 -18.28 -4.06
CA ILE A 71 11.02 -18.70 -3.34
C ILE A 71 12.06 -19.28 -4.31
N GLU A 72 11.62 -20.02 -5.33
CA GLU A 72 12.49 -20.54 -6.39
C GLU A 72 13.14 -19.41 -7.22
N GLU A 73 12.43 -18.29 -7.44
CA GLU A 73 13.00 -17.08 -8.06
C GLU A 73 14.09 -16.40 -7.20
N LEU A 74 14.15 -16.67 -5.89
CA LEU A 74 15.12 -16.06 -4.97
C LEU A 74 16.44 -16.82 -4.85
N LYS A 75 16.47 -18.05 -5.39
CA LYS A 75 17.63 -18.93 -5.39
C LYS A 75 18.62 -18.55 -6.49
#